data_AF-A0A0F9D975-F1
#
_entry.id   AF-A0A0F9D975-F1
#
_cell.length_a   1.000
_cell.length_b   1.000
_cell.length_c   1.000
_cell.angle_alpha   90.00
_cell.angle_beta   90.00
_cell.angle_gamma   90.00
#
_symmetry.space_group_name_H-M   'P 1'
#
loop_
_entity.id
_entity.type
_entity.pdbx_description
1 polymer ?
#
loop_
_entity_poly.entity_id
_entity_poly.type
_entity_poly.pdbx_seq_one_letter_code
_entity_poly.pdbx_strand_id
1 'polypeptide(L)'
;MQDVIYKDPEAKLNYPVDFTDILDDADSTLTGEVAVATKSDGTTDATVIDTLSKSGLELTVPLKAGVDGEDYVIIIKATGNSSGLIGVASLEMRVRVEEIGNF
;
A
#
# COMPACT_ATOMS: atom_id res chain seq x y z
N MET A 1 -11.10 4.27 -6.27
CA MET A 1 -10.19 5.26 -6.85
C MET A 1 -8.83 4.59 -6.95
N GLN A 2 -8.15 4.63 -8.10
CA GLN A 2 -6.77 4.16 -8.19
C GLN A 2 -5.88 5.35 -7.85
N ASP A 3 -5.23 5.32 -6.70
CA ASP A 3 -4.29 6.36 -6.31
C ASP A 3 -2.93 6.07 -6.94
N VAL A 4 -2.25 7.13 -7.41
CA VAL A 4 -0.91 7.06 -7.96
C VAL A 4 -0.01 7.91 -7.08
N ILE A 5 1.06 7.31 -6.55
CA ILE A 5 2.08 8.02 -5.78
C ILE A 5 3.40 8.02 -6.52
N TYR A 6 4.18 9.08 -6.30
CA TYR A 6 5.54 9.21 -6.76
C TYR A 6 6.46 9.27 -5.56
N LYS A 7 7.57 8.54 -5.59
CA LYS A 7 8.58 8.59 -4.53
C LYS A 7 9.99 8.38 -5.06
N ASP A 8 10.96 8.95 -4.37
CA ASP A 8 12.35 8.58 -4.55
C ASP A 8 12.58 7.12 -4.10
N PRO A 9 13.56 6.40 -4.67
CA PRO A 9 13.88 5.01 -4.33
C PRO A 9 14.00 4.73 -2.83
N GLU A 10 14.70 5.60 -2.11
CA GLU A 10 14.98 5.43 -0.67
C GLU A 10 14.00 6.18 0.25
N ALA A 11 13.12 7.02 -0.31
CA ALA A 11 12.14 7.74 0.48
C ALA A 11 11.13 6.77 1.10
N LYS A 12 10.82 7.00 2.38
CA LYS A 12 9.81 6.23 3.11
C LYS A 12 8.52 7.02 3.15
N LEU A 13 7.42 6.39 2.75
CA LEU A 13 6.08 6.98 2.78
C LEU A 13 5.12 6.03 3.48
N ASN A 14 4.21 6.57 4.28
CA ASN A 14 3.12 5.80 4.85
C ASN A 14 1.86 6.09 4.02
N TYR A 15 1.27 5.04 3.47
CA TYR A 15 0.02 5.13 2.74
C TYR A 15 -1.12 4.56 3.58
N PRO A 16 -1.97 5.41 4.19
CA PRO A 16 -3.13 4.95 4.94
C PRO A 16 -4.24 4.51 3.97
N VAL A 17 -4.89 3.40 4.30
CA VAL A 17 -6.09 2.90 3.63
C VAL A 17 -7.19 2.79 4.65
N ASP A 18 -8.26 3.55 4.43
CA ASP A 18 -9.47 3.47 5.23
C ASP A 18 -10.43 2.44 4.62
N PHE A 19 -10.79 1.43 5.42
CA PHE A 19 -11.75 0.41 5.04
C PHE A 19 -13.16 0.67 5.58
N THR A 20 -13.42 1.81 6.23
CA THR A 20 -14.73 2.15 6.81
C THR A 20 -15.85 2.08 5.78
N ASP A 21 -15.65 2.62 4.59
CA ASP A 21 -16.65 2.59 3.51
C ASP A 21 -16.67 1.27 2.71
N ILE A 22 -15.72 0.37 2.99
CA ILE A 22 -15.54 -0.90 2.26
C ILE A 22 -16.12 -2.08 3.04
N LEU A 23 -16.00 -2.04 4.37
CA LEU A 23 -16.46 -3.08 5.28
C LEU A 23 -17.84 -2.74 5.86
N ASP A 24 -18.43 -3.70 6.58
CA ASP A 24 -19.75 -3.54 7.18
C ASP A 24 -19.66 -2.76 8.50
N ASP A 25 -20.73 -2.04 8.87
CA ASP A 25 -20.85 -1.29 10.13
C ASP A 25 -20.64 -2.16 11.39
N ALA A 26 -20.79 -3.48 11.26
CA ALA A 26 -20.50 -4.43 12.35
C ALA A 26 -19.00 -4.53 12.69
N ASP A 27 -18.11 -4.12 11.80
CA ASP A 27 -16.66 -4.21 12.00
C ASP A 27 -16.11 -2.96 12.72
N SER A 28 -15.18 -3.19 13.65
CA SER A 28 -14.50 -2.11 14.40
C SER A 28 -12.98 -2.17 14.31
N THR A 29 -12.43 -3.29 13.87
CA THR A 29 -11.00 -3.49 13.64
C THR A 29 -10.76 -4.38 12.44
N LEU A 30 -9.55 -4.30 11.87
CA LEU A 30 -9.10 -5.22 10.83
C LEU A 30 -8.44 -6.49 11.41
N THR A 31 -8.49 -7.57 10.63
CA THR A 31 -7.72 -8.80 10.80
C THR A 31 -7.21 -9.32 9.46
N GLY A 32 -6.13 -10.11 9.45
CA GLY A 32 -5.61 -10.77 8.25
C GLY A 32 -5.11 -9.80 7.18
N GLU A 33 -4.37 -8.77 7.57
CA GLU A 33 -3.90 -7.73 6.66
C GLU A 33 -2.79 -8.26 5.75
N VAL A 34 -2.88 -7.94 4.47
CA VAL A 34 -1.90 -8.32 3.46
C VAL A 34 -1.71 -7.16 2.50
N ALA A 35 -0.46 -6.84 2.18
CA ALA A 35 -0.11 -5.93 1.09
C ALA A 35 0.98 -6.58 0.25
N VAL A 36 0.82 -6.55 -1.07
CA VAL A 36 1.76 -7.15 -2.03
C VAL A 36 2.10 -6.12 -3.08
N ALA A 37 3.39 -5.81 -3.23
CA ALA A 37 3.90 -5.02 -4.34
C ALA A 37 4.28 -5.95 -5.48
N THR A 38 3.79 -5.63 -6.68
CA THR A 38 4.07 -6.36 -7.91
C THR A 38 4.62 -5.40 -8.95
N LYS A 39 5.71 -5.78 -9.60
CA LYS A 39 6.30 -5.03 -10.71
C LYS A 39 5.47 -5.18 -11.99
N SER A 40 5.76 -4.37 -13.00
CA SER A 40 5.12 -4.44 -14.31
C SER A 40 5.27 -5.81 -15.01
N ASP A 41 6.32 -6.58 -14.70
CA ASP A 41 6.56 -7.92 -15.22
C ASP A 41 5.79 -9.04 -14.47
N GLY A 42 5.01 -8.68 -13.45
CA GLY A 42 4.23 -9.60 -12.63
C GLY A 42 5.00 -10.23 -11.46
N THR A 43 6.29 -9.91 -11.28
CA THR A 43 7.06 -10.39 -10.13
C THR A 43 6.71 -9.63 -8.86
N THR A 44 6.66 -10.33 -7.72
CA THR A 44 6.42 -9.71 -6.41
C THR A 44 7.72 -9.23 -5.78
N ASP A 45 7.70 -8.04 -5.19
CA ASP A 45 8.86 -7.45 -4.50
C ASP A 45 8.53 -7.18 -3.03
N ALA A 46 8.93 -8.10 -2.15
CA ALA A 46 8.70 -8.00 -0.71
C ALA A 46 9.54 -6.91 -0.03
N THR A 47 10.51 -6.30 -0.72
CA THR A 47 11.38 -5.27 -0.13
C THR A 47 10.73 -3.88 -0.13
N VAL A 48 9.72 -3.68 -0.98
CA VAL A 48 9.01 -2.41 -1.15
C VAL A 48 8.17 -2.04 0.06
N ILE A 49 7.61 -3.03 0.74
CA ILE A 49 6.63 -2.83 1.83
C ILE A 49 7.27 -3.27 3.15
N ASP A 50 7.20 -2.42 4.17
CA ASP A 50 7.60 -2.80 5.54
C ASP A 50 6.41 -3.40 6.32
N THR A 51 6.62 -3.66 7.61
CA THR A 51 5.62 -4.20 8.51
C THR A 51 4.38 -3.31 8.54
N LEU A 52 3.24 -3.89 8.17
CA LEU A 52 1.94 -3.22 8.21
C LEU A 52 1.55 -2.87 9.65
N SER A 53 0.84 -1.75 9.80
CA SER A 53 0.25 -1.34 11.08
C SER A 53 -1.18 -0.90 10.87
N LYS A 54 -2.02 -1.07 11.90
CA LYS A 54 -3.46 -0.76 11.82
C LYS A 54 -3.95 -0.04 13.06
N SER A 55 -4.99 0.76 12.88
CA SER A 55 -5.73 1.42 13.95
C SER A 55 -7.21 1.45 13.58
N GLY A 56 -8.03 0.65 14.28
CA GLY A 56 -9.43 0.47 13.90
C GLY A 56 -9.56 -0.16 12.50
N LEU A 57 -10.31 0.51 11.63
CA LEU A 57 -10.52 0.13 10.22
C LEU A 57 -9.51 0.76 9.25
N GLU A 58 -8.50 1.47 9.76
CA GLU A 58 -7.41 2.03 8.94
C GLU A 58 -6.18 1.11 8.95
N LEU A 59 -5.66 0.81 7.77
CA LEU A 59 -4.41 0.09 7.55
C LEU A 59 -3.35 1.04 6.98
N THR A 60 -2.25 1.22 7.70
CA THR A 60 -1.06 1.90 7.16
C THR A 60 -0.20 0.90 6.42
N VAL A 61 0.12 1.21 5.16
CA VAL A 61 1.08 0.49 4.33
C VAL A 61 2.37 1.31 4.24
N PRO A 62 3.45 0.93 4.96
CA PRO A 62 4.72 1.64 4.88
C PRO A 62 5.47 1.21 3.61
N LEU A 63 5.70 2.17 2.72
CA LEU A 63 6.43 2.03 1.48
C LEU A 63 7.89 2.38 1.77
N LYS A 64 8.70 1.34 1.90
CA LYS A 64 10.06 1.39 2.44
C LYS A 64 11.12 1.70 1.38
N ALA A 65 10.99 1.07 0.23
CA ALA A 65 12.01 1.04 -0.80
C ALA A 65 11.37 0.97 -2.19
N GLY A 66 12.19 1.09 -3.22
CA GLY A 66 11.82 0.93 -4.62
C GLY A 66 13.06 1.03 -5.49
N VAL A 67 12.98 0.50 -6.71
CA VAL A 67 14.04 0.63 -7.70
C VAL A 67 13.71 1.80 -8.62
N ASP A 68 14.69 2.67 -8.88
CA ASP A 68 14.49 3.80 -9.79
C ASP A 68 14.04 3.33 -11.18
N GLY A 69 13.07 4.04 -11.77
CA GLY A 69 12.46 3.70 -13.04
C GLY A 69 11.42 2.57 -12.99
N GLU A 70 11.24 1.89 -11.86
CA GLU A 70 10.21 0.86 -11.71
C GLU A 70 8.85 1.44 -11.35
N ASP A 71 7.81 0.74 -11.82
CA ASP A 71 6.42 0.97 -11.45
C ASP A 71 5.89 -0.27 -10.75
N TYR A 72 5.23 -0.06 -9.61
CA TYR A 72 4.67 -1.11 -8.78
C TYR A 72 3.16 -0.94 -8.66
N VAL A 73 2.44 -2.05 -8.76
CA VAL A 73 1.04 -2.16 -8.36
C VAL A 73 1.01 -2.81 -6.98
N ILE A 74 0.43 -2.12 -6.01
CA ILE A 74 0.31 -2.57 -4.63
C ILE A 74 -1.14 -2.95 -4.37
N ILE A 75 -1.39 -4.25 -4.15
CA ILE A 75 -2.71 -4.76 -3.78
C ILE A 75 -2.76 -4.93 -2.27
N ILE A 76 -3.77 -4.32 -1.66
CA ILE A 76 -3.94 -4.23 -0.20
C ILE A 76 -5.25 -4.92 0.15
N LYS A 77 -5.20 -5.82 1.12
CA LYS A 77 -6.34 -6.58 1.60
C LYS A 77 -6.40 -6.53 3.12
N ALA A 78 -7.61 -6.44 3.64
CA ALA A 78 -7.88 -6.59 5.06
C ALA A 78 -9.24 -7.26 5.25
N THR A 79 -9.39 -8.00 6.34
CA THR A 79 -10.65 -8.68 6.69
C THR A 79 -11.29 -7.95 7.87
N GLY A 80 -12.60 -7.72 7.84
CA GLY A 80 -13.37 -7.23 8.98
C GLY A 80 -13.36 -8.24 10.12
N ASN A 81 -13.15 -7.78 11.36
CA ASN A 81 -13.01 -8.67 12.52
C ASN A 81 -14.28 -9.47 12.87
N SER A 82 -15.45 -8.95 12.53
CA SER A 82 -16.75 -9.48 12.96
C SER A 82 -17.53 -10.06 11.78
N SER A 83 -17.56 -9.35 10.66
CA SER A 83 -18.29 -9.78 9.46
C SER A 83 -17.53 -10.87 8.69
N GLY A 84 -16.19 -10.90 8.78
CA GLY A 84 -15.33 -11.72 7.93
C GLY A 84 -15.27 -11.24 6.47
N LEU A 85 -15.84 -10.08 6.15
CA LEU A 85 -15.77 -9.49 4.80
C LEU A 85 -14.34 -9.06 4.47
N ILE A 86 -13.96 -9.20 3.21
CA ILE A 86 -12.63 -8.84 2.73
C ILE A 86 -12.73 -7.54 1.95
N GLY A 87 -12.10 -6.49 2.48
CA GLY A 87 -11.87 -5.25 1.77
C GLY A 87 -10.63 -5.36 0.88
N VAL A 88 -10.70 -4.76 -0.31
CA VAL A 88 -9.59 -4.73 -1.27
C VAL A 88 -9.38 -3.30 -1.77
N ALA A 89 -8.15 -2.84 -1.70
CA ALA A 89 -7.70 -1.57 -2.28
C ALA A 89 -6.46 -1.79 -3.17
N SER A 90 -6.20 -0.84 -4.07
CA SER A 90 -5.04 -0.87 -4.95
C SER A 90 -4.39 0.50 -5.04
N LEU A 91 -3.07 0.52 -5.05
CA LEU A 91 -2.24 1.71 -5.19
C LEU A 91 -1.23 1.49 -6.32
N GLU A 92 -1.03 2.48 -7.17
CA GLU A 92 0.10 2.51 -8.10
C GLU A 92 1.23 3.36 -7.51
N MET A 93 2.44 2.80 -7.47
CA MET A 93 3.64 3.49 -7.00
C MET A 93 4.64 3.61 -8.15
N ARG A 94 5.04 4.83 -8.47
CA ARG A 94 6.06 5.13 -9.48
C ARG A 94 7.31 5.63 -8.79
N VAL A 95 8.42 4.91 -8.96
CA VAL A 95 9.68 5.23 -8.29
C VAL A 95 10.56 6.00 -9.26
N ARG A 96 10.84 7.26 -8.97
CA ARG A 96 11.66 8.14 -9.81
C ARG A 96 12.55 8.97 -8.90
N VAL A 97 13.85 8.99 -9.16
CA VAL A 97 14.75 9.95 -8.54
C VAL A 97 14.38 11.34 -9.05
N GLU A 98 14.06 12.28 -8.15
CA GLU A 98 14.10 13.69 -8.54
C GLU A 98 15.54 14.05 -8.90
N GLU A 99 15.80 14.31 -10.19
CA GLU A 99 17.03 15.01 -10.58
C GLU A 99 16.98 16.40 -9.96
N ILE A 100 17.64 16.56 -8.82
CA ILE A 100 17.98 17.89 -8.30
C ILE A 100 19.00 18.46 -9.28
N GLY A 101 18.50 19.12 -10.33
CA GLY A 101 19.31 19.82 -11.32
C GLY A 101 20.10 20.92 -10.63
N ASN A 102 21.37 20.65 -10.36
CA ASN A 102 22.37 21.70 -10.14
C ASN A 102 22.70 22.28 -11.51
N PHE A 103 21.96 23.30 -11.92
CA PHE A 103 22.31 24.20 -13.03
C PHE A 103 22.74 25.56 -12.48
#